data_AF-A0A2E7VU26-F1
#
_entry.id   AF-A0A2E7VU26-F1
#
_cell.length_a   1.000
_cell.length_b   1.000
_cell.length_c   1.000
_cell.angle_alpha   90.00
_cell.angle_beta   90.00
_cell.angle_gamma   90.00
#
_symmetry.space_group_name_H-M   'P 1'
#
loop_
_entity.id
_entity.type
_entity.pdbx_description
1 polymer ?
#
loop_
_entity_poly.entity_id
_entity_poly.type
_entity_poly.pdbx_seq_one_letter_code
_entity_poly.pdbx_strand_id
1 'polypeptide(L)'
;KSYHNKESIDYLSDLFKKNVPFILTLQNGFRATEQLYDFFGEKILTGAAYIDAILSEKGKVFETGGDPKIVLGSMFNNELDILTKIFDLMNSDELAIELSKDIKSVIWRKLMYISSLSGIMCLYRQPLENILTDKTSQHLLKELITETYNTSIKNNANIHESEIQKVFDELYYNQPNSISSMYEDMKKGNLIEVDAIQKYVSDIASTNSLPVPFTDLISTVLSKYIEFIEK
;
A
#
# COMPACT_ATOMS: atom_id res chain seq x y z
N LYS A 1 -1.07 -3.95 -11.04
CA LYS A 1 -1.83 -3.85 -9.76
C LYS A 1 -1.95 -5.24 -9.17
N SER A 2 -2.19 -5.34 -7.86
CA SER A 2 -2.11 -6.60 -7.11
C SER A 2 -2.94 -7.75 -7.71
N TYR A 3 -4.09 -7.47 -8.31
CA TYR A 3 -4.95 -8.46 -8.97
C TYR A 3 -4.36 -9.08 -10.25
N HIS A 4 -3.27 -8.54 -10.81
CA HIS A 4 -2.51 -9.15 -11.92
C HIS A 4 -1.24 -9.89 -11.46
N ASN A 5 -0.99 -9.99 -10.15
CA ASN A 5 0.25 -10.55 -9.63
C ASN A 5 0.46 -11.99 -10.07
N LYS A 6 -0.59 -12.82 -10.05
CA LYS A 6 -0.50 -14.23 -10.46
C LYS A 6 0.01 -14.38 -11.89
N GLU A 7 -0.64 -13.72 -12.84
CA GLU A 7 -0.24 -13.74 -14.26
C GLU A 7 1.19 -13.19 -14.45
N SER A 8 1.54 -12.11 -13.75
CA SER A 8 2.87 -11.53 -13.80
C SER A 8 3.94 -12.48 -13.26
N ILE A 9 3.65 -13.16 -12.14
CA ILE A 9 4.55 -14.16 -11.54
C ILE A 9 4.73 -15.35 -12.48
N ASP A 10 3.66 -15.90 -13.03
CA ASP A 10 3.71 -17.02 -13.98
C ASP A 10 4.62 -16.67 -15.18
N TYR A 11 4.44 -15.47 -15.76
CA TYR A 11 5.29 -14.97 -16.84
C TYR A 11 6.76 -14.81 -16.43
N LEU A 12 7.03 -14.21 -15.27
CA LEU A 12 8.39 -14.03 -14.76
C LEU A 12 9.08 -15.37 -14.43
N SER A 13 8.34 -16.34 -13.89
CA SER A 13 8.82 -17.69 -13.61
C SER A 13 9.21 -18.40 -14.90
N ASP A 14 8.42 -18.21 -15.97
CA ASP A 14 8.75 -18.75 -17.29
C ASP A 14 9.98 -18.09 -17.92
N LEU A 15 10.14 -16.78 -17.74
CA LEU A 15 11.25 -16.02 -18.30
C LEU A 15 12.59 -16.32 -17.59
N PHE A 16 12.57 -16.49 -16.27
CA PHE A 16 13.78 -16.58 -15.44
C PHE A 16 14.12 -17.99 -14.92
N LYS A 17 13.63 -19.06 -15.57
CA LYS A 17 13.78 -20.48 -15.15
C LYS A 17 15.16 -20.92 -14.68
N LYS A 18 16.24 -20.35 -15.26
CA LYS A 18 17.63 -20.78 -15.00
C LYS A 18 18.40 -19.85 -14.06
N ASN A 19 18.01 -18.59 -13.97
CA ASN A 19 18.70 -17.60 -13.16
C ASN A 19 17.74 -16.47 -12.79
N VAL A 20 17.20 -16.54 -11.57
CA VAL A 20 16.30 -15.54 -11.04
C VAL A 20 17.10 -14.27 -10.70
N PRO A 21 16.78 -13.10 -11.29
CA PRO A 21 17.39 -11.83 -10.92
C PRO A 21 16.88 -11.36 -9.56
N PHE A 22 17.42 -10.25 -9.05
CA PHE A 22 16.73 -9.52 -8.01
C PHE A 22 15.43 -8.93 -8.56
N ILE A 23 14.34 -9.10 -7.83
CA ILE A 23 13.03 -8.54 -8.16
C ILE A 23 12.67 -7.51 -7.09
N LEU A 24 12.59 -6.24 -7.50
CA LEU A 24 12.10 -5.15 -6.66
C LEU A 24 10.61 -4.94 -6.93
N THR A 25 9.78 -5.04 -5.89
CA THR A 25 8.38 -4.60 -5.96
C THR A 25 8.18 -3.28 -5.24
N LEU A 26 7.45 -2.37 -5.89
CA LEU A 26 7.02 -1.07 -5.35
C LEU A 26 5.50 -1.01 -5.14
N GLN A 27 4.83 -2.16 -5.26
CA GLN A 27 3.38 -2.24 -5.08
C GLN A 27 2.98 -1.92 -3.64
N ASN A 28 1.75 -1.43 -3.47
CA ASN A 28 1.23 -1.14 -2.14
C ASN A 28 1.07 -2.41 -1.29
N GLY A 29 1.36 -2.29 0.00
CA GLY A 29 1.25 -3.38 0.97
C GLY A 29 2.34 -4.44 0.83
N PHE A 30 2.09 -5.62 1.40
CA PHE A 30 3.06 -6.71 1.45
C PHE A 30 2.71 -7.88 0.52
N ARG A 31 1.47 -7.96 0.04
CA ARG A 31 0.94 -9.11 -0.72
C ARG A 31 1.85 -9.48 -1.90
N ALA A 32 2.31 -8.48 -2.64
CA ALA A 32 3.21 -8.69 -3.78
C ALA A 32 4.57 -9.24 -3.34
N THR A 33 5.16 -8.69 -2.28
CA THR A 33 6.43 -9.18 -1.72
C THR A 33 6.34 -10.63 -1.28
N GLU A 34 5.29 -10.98 -0.54
CA GLU A 34 5.08 -12.34 -0.04
C GLU A 34 4.88 -13.33 -1.18
N GLN A 35 3.99 -13.00 -2.14
CA GLN A 35 3.76 -13.83 -3.33
C GLN A 35 5.04 -14.00 -4.16
N LEU A 36 5.81 -12.94 -4.36
CA LEU A 36 7.08 -13.04 -5.08
C LEU A 36 8.08 -13.90 -4.33
N TYR A 37 8.15 -13.78 -3.00
CA TYR A 37 9.04 -14.58 -2.17
C TYR A 37 8.70 -16.07 -2.24
N ASP A 38 7.41 -16.42 -2.17
CA ASP A 38 6.95 -17.81 -2.25
C ASP A 38 7.36 -18.50 -3.56
N PHE A 39 7.46 -17.76 -4.66
CA PHE A 39 7.81 -18.29 -5.98
C PHE A 39 9.30 -18.19 -6.32
N PHE A 40 9.97 -17.09 -5.94
CA PHE A 40 11.33 -16.77 -6.37
C PHE A 40 12.38 -16.85 -5.25
N GLY A 41 11.95 -17.06 -4.01
CA GLY A 41 12.82 -17.18 -2.83
C GLY A 41 13.42 -15.84 -2.40
N GLU A 42 14.66 -15.87 -1.92
CA GLU A 42 15.24 -14.75 -1.16
C GLU A 42 15.54 -13.50 -2.00
N LYS A 43 15.59 -13.56 -3.33
CA LYS A 43 15.97 -12.42 -4.20
C LYS A 43 14.89 -11.36 -4.39
N ILE A 44 14.07 -11.13 -3.37
CA ILE A 44 12.99 -10.14 -3.39
C ILE A 44 13.40 -8.93 -2.57
N LEU A 45 13.37 -7.77 -3.22
CA LEU A 45 13.53 -6.46 -2.60
C LEU A 45 12.16 -5.80 -2.52
N THR A 46 11.93 -5.04 -1.46
CA THR A 46 10.66 -4.33 -1.27
C THR A 46 10.92 -2.84 -1.17
N GLY A 47 10.07 -2.05 -1.84
CA GLY A 47 10.10 -0.61 -1.71
C GLY A 47 8.72 -0.02 -1.46
N ALA A 48 8.71 1.09 -0.73
CA ALA A 48 7.55 1.94 -0.57
C ALA A 48 7.72 3.18 -1.46
N ALA A 49 6.96 3.26 -2.55
CA ALA A 49 6.93 4.43 -3.41
C ALA A 49 5.93 5.49 -2.88
N TYR A 50 6.36 6.73 -2.78
CA TYR A 50 5.59 7.92 -2.46
C TYR A 50 5.59 8.81 -3.72
N ILE A 51 4.87 8.34 -4.73
CA ILE A 51 4.79 8.96 -6.05
C ILE A 51 3.34 8.84 -6.51
N ASP A 52 2.73 9.98 -6.84
CA ASP A 52 1.39 10.00 -7.40
C ASP A 52 1.47 10.27 -8.89
N ALA A 53 0.96 9.33 -9.69
CA ALA A 53 0.98 9.43 -11.14
C ALA A 53 -0.36 8.99 -11.76
N ILE A 54 -0.78 9.70 -12.81
CA ILE A 54 -1.99 9.43 -13.57
C ILE A 54 -1.61 9.11 -15.01
N LEU A 55 -2.03 7.94 -15.49
CA LEU A 55 -1.97 7.59 -16.90
C LEU A 55 -3.28 8.03 -17.57
N SER A 56 -3.17 8.94 -18.55
CA SER A 56 -4.30 9.33 -19.40
C SER A 56 -4.57 8.28 -20.49
N GLU A 57 -5.79 8.29 -21.04
CA GLU A 57 -6.20 7.41 -22.14
C GLU A 57 -5.33 7.54 -23.40
N LYS A 58 -4.61 8.66 -23.55
CA LYS A 58 -3.70 8.93 -24.67
C LYS A 58 -2.26 8.46 -24.40
N GLY A 59 -2.02 7.72 -23.31
CA GLY A 59 -0.70 7.22 -22.95
C GLY A 59 0.23 8.26 -22.32
N LYS A 60 -0.27 9.47 -21.98
CA LYS A 60 0.54 10.47 -21.25
C LYS A 60 0.48 10.20 -19.75
N VAL A 61 1.63 10.23 -19.10
CA VAL A 61 1.78 10.14 -17.65
C VAL A 61 1.92 11.54 -17.07
N PHE A 62 1.14 11.84 -16.03
CA PHE A 62 1.23 13.08 -15.26
C PHE A 62 1.60 12.71 -13.83
N GLU A 63 2.68 13.29 -13.32
CA GLU A 63 2.97 13.25 -11.89
C GLU A 63 2.16 14.35 -11.20
N THR A 64 1.48 14.01 -10.11
CA THR A 64 0.55 14.90 -9.41
C THR A 64 0.83 14.99 -7.91
N GLY A 65 1.96 14.43 -7.45
CA GLY A 65 2.35 14.38 -6.05
C GLY A 65 3.23 15.56 -5.63
N GLY A 66 3.70 15.50 -4.38
CA GLY A 66 4.86 16.29 -3.94
C GLY A 66 6.17 15.65 -4.39
N ASP A 67 7.26 15.97 -3.71
CA ASP A 67 8.60 15.46 -4.06
C ASP A 67 8.63 13.92 -4.11
N PRO A 68 8.89 13.31 -5.29
CA PRO A 68 8.90 11.87 -5.46
C PRO A 68 9.93 11.18 -4.59
N LYS A 69 9.49 10.13 -3.89
CA LYS A 69 10.38 9.34 -3.06
C LYS A 69 10.12 7.84 -3.16
N ILE A 70 11.18 7.05 -3.11
CA ILE A 70 11.09 5.60 -2.87
C ILE A 70 11.96 5.22 -1.68
N VAL A 71 11.37 4.55 -0.69
CA VAL A 71 12.12 3.94 0.40
C VAL A 71 12.33 2.47 0.06
N LEU A 72 13.57 2.03 -0.05
CA LEU A 72 13.95 0.66 -0.36
C LEU A 72 14.44 -0.07 0.89
N GLY A 73 14.20 -1.37 0.94
CA GLY A 73 14.83 -2.24 1.90
C GLY A 73 14.60 -3.71 1.59
N SER A 74 15.00 -4.56 2.54
CA SER A 74 14.77 -6.00 2.46
C SER A 74 13.91 -6.45 3.63
N MET A 75 12.85 -7.22 3.32
CA MET A 75 12.02 -7.89 4.32
C MET A 75 12.71 -9.14 4.89
N PHE A 76 13.71 -9.66 4.19
CA PHE A 76 14.34 -10.95 4.46
C PHE A 76 15.81 -10.81 4.89
N ASN A 77 16.24 -9.57 5.20
CA ASN A 77 17.61 -9.20 5.59
C ASN A 77 18.70 -9.71 4.62
N ASN A 78 18.36 -9.89 3.35
CA ASN A 78 19.28 -10.33 2.33
C ASN A 78 19.97 -9.15 1.63
N GLU A 79 21.24 -9.37 1.28
CA GLU A 79 22.08 -8.62 0.32
C GLU A 79 21.88 -7.09 0.26
N LEU A 80 22.42 -6.38 1.25
CA LEU A 80 22.42 -4.90 1.29
C LEU A 80 23.14 -4.25 0.09
N ASP A 81 24.11 -4.95 -0.54
CA ASP A 81 24.90 -4.40 -1.64
C ASP A 81 24.06 -4.10 -2.89
N ILE A 82 23.01 -4.88 -3.17
CA ILE A 82 22.13 -4.59 -4.31
C ILE A 82 21.28 -3.34 -4.05
N LEU A 83 20.83 -3.12 -2.81
CA LEU A 83 20.08 -1.92 -2.45
C LEU A 83 20.93 -0.66 -2.63
N THR A 84 22.21 -0.70 -2.23
CA THR A 84 23.14 0.41 -2.46
C THR A 84 23.35 0.67 -3.96
N LYS A 85 23.51 -0.38 -4.77
CA LYS A 85 23.63 -0.22 -6.23
C LYS A 85 22.37 0.39 -6.86
N ILE A 86 21.19 0.02 -6.37
CA ILE A 86 19.93 0.61 -6.83
C ILE A 86 19.86 2.08 -6.42
N PHE A 87 20.24 2.42 -5.19
CA PHE A 87 20.35 3.80 -4.73
C PHE A 87 21.28 4.62 -5.63
N ASP A 88 22.50 4.15 -5.86
CA ASP A 88 23.50 4.86 -6.68
C ASP A 88 23.03 5.06 -8.12
N LEU A 89 22.19 4.14 -8.64
CA LEU A 89 21.66 4.20 -10.00
C LEU A 89 20.43 5.11 -10.13
N MET A 90 19.54 5.12 -9.14
CA MET A 90 18.21 5.72 -9.25
C MET A 90 18.06 7.05 -8.51
N ASN A 91 18.91 7.33 -7.52
CA ASN A 91 18.81 8.56 -6.74
C ASN A 91 19.25 9.78 -7.57
N SER A 92 18.37 10.77 -7.69
CA SER A 92 18.64 12.03 -8.41
C SER A 92 17.97 13.22 -7.71
N ASP A 93 18.14 14.42 -8.29
CA ASP A 93 17.47 15.63 -7.81
C ASP A 93 15.93 15.55 -8.00
N GLU A 94 15.47 14.71 -8.94
CA GLU A 94 14.06 14.49 -9.26
C GLU A 94 13.43 13.28 -8.56
N LEU A 95 14.24 12.37 -8.01
CA LEU A 95 13.77 11.17 -7.32
C LEU A 95 14.66 10.86 -6.12
N ALA A 96 14.12 11.05 -4.92
CA ALA A 96 14.79 10.67 -3.69
C ALA A 96 14.68 9.16 -3.46
N ILE A 97 15.82 8.48 -3.26
CA ILE A 97 15.86 7.10 -2.80
C ILE A 97 16.35 7.08 -1.36
N GLU A 98 15.63 6.40 -0.47
CA GLU A 98 16.06 6.19 0.91
C GLU A 98 16.27 4.69 1.16
N LEU A 99 17.34 4.32 1.86
CA LEU A 99 17.56 2.93 2.27
C LEU A 99 17.11 2.75 3.72
N SER A 100 16.15 1.86 3.94
CA SER A 100 15.64 1.52 5.27
C SER A 100 16.14 0.14 5.72
N LYS A 101 16.63 0.08 6.96
CA LYS A 101 16.92 -1.16 7.67
C LYS A 101 15.66 -1.82 8.24
N ASP A 102 14.55 -1.11 8.26
CA ASP A 102 13.25 -1.58 8.74
C ASP A 102 12.17 -1.18 7.73
N ILE A 103 12.22 -1.81 6.56
CA ILE A 103 11.24 -1.58 5.50
C ILE A 103 9.83 -2.04 5.91
N LYS A 104 9.72 -3.01 6.82
CA LYS A 104 8.45 -3.47 7.37
C LYS A 104 7.70 -2.32 8.05
N SER A 105 8.34 -1.58 8.95
CA SER A 105 7.70 -0.45 9.63
C SER A 105 7.35 0.68 8.66
N VAL A 106 8.17 0.90 7.63
CA VAL A 106 7.88 1.89 6.58
C VAL A 106 6.60 1.53 5.82
N ILE A 107 6.46 0.27 5.38
CA ILE A 107 5.26 -0.19 4.65
C ILE A 107 4.04 -0.16 5.56
N TRP A 108 4.15 -0.59 6.82
CA TRP A 108 3.03 -0.54 7.77
C TRP A 108 2.56 0.88 8.06
N ARG A 109 3.48 1.83 8.26
CA ARG A 109 3.13 3.25 8.40
C ARG A 109 2.43 3.77 7.14
N LYS A 110 2.91 3.40 5.96
CA LYS A 110 2.22 3.73 4.70
C LYS A 110 0.82 3.10 4.65
N LEU A 111 0.66 1.84 5.06
CA LEU A 111 -0.64 1.16 5.14
C LEU A 111 -1.61 1.83 6.11
N MET A 112 -1.15 2.35 7.26
CA MET A 112 -2.00 3.13 8.17
C MET A 112 -2.67 4.31 7.43
N TYR A 113 -1.92 4.98 6.56
CA TYR A 113 -2.42 6.08 5.73
C TYR A 113 -3.33 5.58 4.61
N ILE A 114 -2.84 4.68 3.74
CA ILE A 114 -3.56 4.34 2.51
C ILE A 114 -4.79 3.46 2.77
N SER A 115 -4.77 2.58 3.78
CA SER A 115 -5.92 1.70 4.07
C SER A 115 -7.11 2.47 4.61
N SER A 116 -6.87 3.44 5.49
CA SER A 116 -7.88 4.31 6.07
C SER A 116 -8.43 5.28 5.03
N LEU A 117 -7.55 5.98 4.30
CA LEU A 117 -7.93 6.92 3.22
C LEU A 117 -8.76 6.24 2.13
N SER A 118 -8.21 5.18 1.52
CA SER A 118 -8.89 4.53 0.39
C SER A 118 -10.15 3.81 0.81
N GLY A 119 -10.15 3.19 2.00
CA GLY A 119 -11.30 2.48 2.53
C GLY A 119 -12.49 3.40 2.74
N ILE A 120 -12.28 4.53 3.43
CA ILE A 120 -13.37 5.46 3.74
C ILE A 120 -13.89 6.16 2.48
N MET A 121 -13.00 6.61 1.57
CA MET A 121 -13.40 7.26 0.32
C MET A 121 -14.19 6.31 -0.60
N CYS A 122 -13.78 5.03 -0.67
CA CYS A 122 -14.52 4.02 -1.43
C CYS A 122 -15.91 3.73 -0.84
N LEU A 123 -16.03 3.64 0.50
CA LEU A 123 -17.32 3.41 1.14
C LEU A 123 -18.28 4.59 0.96
N TYR A 124 -17.82 5.82 1.21
CA TYR A 124 -18.64 7.02 1.11
C TYR A 124 -18.87 7.46 -0.33
N ARG A 125 -18.01 7.04 -1.26
CA ARG A 125 -17.97 7.52 -2.64
C ARG A 125 -17.89 9.05 -2.72
N GLN A 126 -17.01 9.62 -1.91
CA GLN A 126 -16.81 11.06 -1.79
C GLN A 126 -15.33 11.41 -1.59
N PRO A 127 -14.90 12.63 -1.97
CA PRO A 127 -13.62 13.21 -1.54
C PRO A 127 -13.50 13.25 -0.01
N LEU A 128 -12.27 13.20 0.51
CA LEU A 128 -12.03 13.14 1.96
C LEU A 128 -12.59 14.37 2.69
N GLU A 129 -12.42 15.57 2.11
CA GLU A 129 -12.96 16.82 2.66
C GLU A 129 -14.48 16.80 2.90
N ASN A 130 -15.24 16.10 2.05
CA ASN A 130 -16.70 15.97 2.22
C ASN A 130 -17.06 14.96 3.31
N ILE A 131 -16.19 13.98 3.55
CA ILE A 131 -16.38 12.92 4.54
C ILE A 131 -16.10 13.45 5.95
N LEU A 132 -15.00 14.18 6.15
CA LEU A 132 -14.55 14.58 7.50
C LEU A 132 -15.26 15.83 8.06
N THR A 133 -16.48 16.10 7.59
CA THR A 133 -17.30 17.27 7.98
C THR A 133 -17.91 17.16 9.38
N ASP A 134 -17.94 15.95 9.96
CA ASP A 134 -18.51 15.68 11.28
C ASP A 134 -17.61 14.79 12.15
N LYS A 135 -17.83 14.85 13.46
CA LYS A 135 -17.01 14.12 14.46
C LYS A 135 -17.12 12.59 14.33
N THR A 136 -18.23 12.07 13.82
CA THR A 136 -18.45 10.63 13.65
C THR A 136 -17.57 10.08 12.55
N SER A 137 -17.53 10.76 11.40
CA SER A 137 -16.68 10.36 10.27
C SER A 137 -15.20 10.53 10.58
N GLN A 138 -14.84 11.58 11.34
CA GLN A 138 -13.47 11.75 11.88
C GLN A 138 -13.10 10.62 12.85
N HIS A 139 -14.02 10.23 13.74
CA HIS A 139 -13.79 9.10 14.64
C HIS A 139 -13.58 7.79 13.87
N LEU A 140 -14.42 7.50 12.88
CA LEU A 140 -14.27 6.32 12.02
C LEU A 140 -12.90 6.29 11.33
N LEU A 141 -12.44 7.42 10.77
CA LEU A 141 -11.11 7.49 10.17
C LEU A 141 -10.02 7.14 11.20
N LYS A 142 -10.10 7.70 12.41
CA LYS A 142 -9.14 7.44 13.48
C LYS A 142 -9.17 5.98 13.95
N GLU A 143 -10.34 5.35 14.01
CA GLU A 143 -10.45 3.91 14.32
C GLU A 143 -9.79 3.04 13.24
N LEU A 144 -9.99 3.34 11.95
CA LEU A 144 -9.33 2.61 10.85
C LEU A 144 -7.80 2.69 10.93
N ILE A 145 -7.27 3.88 11.24
CA ILE A 145 -5.83 4.08 11.46
C ILE A 145 -5.36 3.26 12.66
N THR A 146 -6.14 3.27 13.75
CA THR A 146 -5.83 2.55 15.01
C THR A 146 -5.86 1.03 14.84
N GLU A 147 -6.83 0.48 14.11
CA GLU A 147 -6.90 -0.94 13.77
C GLU A 147 -5.67 -1.39 12.97
N THR A 148 -5.27 -0.59 11.98
CA THR A 148 -4.06 -0.86 11.18
C THR A 148 -2.80 -0.76 12.02
N TYR A 149 -2.71 0.23 12.91
CA TYR A 149 -1.62 0.35 13.88
C TYR A 149 -1.51 -0.88 14.77
N ASN A 150 -2.60 -1.28 15.44
CA ASN A 150 -2.61 -2.43 16.34
C ASN A 150 -2.18 -3.72 15.62
N THR A 151 -2.65 -3.89 14.38
CA THR A 151 -2.24 -4.99 13.51
C THR A 151 -0.75 -4.95 13.20
N SER A 152 -0.21 -3.76 12.90
CA SER A 152 1.22 -3.58 12.61
C SER A 152 2.12 -3.97 13.78
N ILE A 153 1.76 -3.57 15.01
CA ILE A 153 2.52 -3.89 16.22
C ILE A 153 2.55 -5.41 16.43
N LYS A 154 1.42 -6.07 16.21
CA LYS A 154 1.32 -7.52 16.33
C LYS A 154 2.03 -8.27 15.21
N ASN A 155 2.22 -7.62 14.06
CA ASN A 155 3.08 -8.09 12.98
C ASN A 155 4.59 -7.73 13.16
N ASN A 156 4.96 -7.24 14.35
CA ASN A 156 6.33 -6.86 14.73
C ASN A 156 6.88 -5.65 13.97
N ALA A 157 6.03 -4.68 13.61
CA ALA A 157 6.47 -3.36 13.20
C ALA A 157 6.90 -2.52 14.42
N ASN A 158 7.95 -1.71 14.25
CA ASN A 158 8.44 -0.77 15.24
C ASN A 158 7.86 0.63 15.00
N ILE A 159 6.60 0.83 15.40
CA ILE A 159 5.87 2.08 15.23
C ILE A 159 5.40 2.59 16.59
N HIS A 160 5.69 3.85 16.91
CA HIS A 160 5.24 4.46 18.16
C HIS A 160 3.75 4.81 18.08
N GLU A 161 3.00 4.67 19.18
CA GLU A 161 1.55 4.92 19.23
C GLU A 161 1.15 6.33 18.77
N SER A 162 2.03 7.32 18.99
CA SER A 162 1.80 8.69 18.49
C SER A 162 1.66 8.78 16.96
N GLU A 163 2.08 7.76 16.22
CA GLU A 163 1.88 7.70 14.77
C GLU A 163 0.40 7.66 14.38
N ILE A 164 -0.49 7.12 15.23
CA ILE A 164 -1.95 7.16 15.01
C ILE A 164 -2.41 8.60 14.82
N GLN A 165 -2.03 9.49 15.75
CA GLN A 165 -2.44 10.89 15.70
C GLN A 165 -1.78 11.62 14.54
N LYS A 166 -0.50 11.34 14.26
CA LYS A 166 0.20 11.97 13.11
C LYS A 166 -0.45 11.63 11.78
N VAL A 167 -0.78 10.36 11.54
CA VAL A 167 -1.46 9.94 10.30
C VAL A 167 -2.84 10.58 10.20
N PHE A 168 -3.58 10.65 11.31
CA PHE A 168 -4.86 11.36 11.33
C PHE A 168 -4.70 12.85 10.99
N ASP A 169 -3.77 13.54 11.64
CA ASP A 169 -3.52 14.97 11.41
C ASP A 169 -3.07 15.24 9.97
N GLU A 170 -2.24 14.36 9.41
CA GLU A 170 -1.78 14.44 8.02
C GLU A 170 -2.96 14.30 7.04
N LEU A 171 -3.84 13.31 7.24
CA LEU A 171 -5.03 13.11 6.42
C LEU A 171 -6.02 14.27 6.58
N TYR A 172 -6.23 14.73 7.81
CA TYR A 172 -7.15 15.82 8.10
C TYR A 172 -6.66 17.15 7.49
N TYR A 173 -5.37 17.45 7.60
CA TYR A 173 -4.78 18.65 7.00
C TYR A 173 -4.84 18.60 5.47
N ASN A 174 -4.51 17.45 4.88
CA ASN A 174 -4.47 17.27 3.43
C ASN A 174 -5.83 16.92 2.81
N GLN A 175 -6.92 16.94 3.57
CA GLN A 175 -8.24 16.49 3.10
C GLN A 175 -8.75 17.12 1.78
N PRO A 176 -8.48 18.41 1.45
CA PRO A 176 -8.96 18.99 0.19
C PRO A 176 -8.18 18.46 -1.03
N ASN A 177 -6.94 18.01 -0.81
CA ASN A 177 -6.02 17.57 -1.85
C ASN A 177 -5.79 16.05 -1.83
N SER A 178 -6.44 15.32 -0.93
CA SER A 178 -6.21 13.88 -0.76
C SER A 178 -6.75 13.10 -1.94
N ILE A 179 -5.87 12.36 -2.62
CA ILE A 179 -6.21 11.50 -3.75
C ILE A 179 -6.02 10.04 -3.32
N SER A 180 -7.02 9.21 -3.60
CA SER A 180 -6.92 7.77 -3.42
C SER A 180 -6.96 7.07 -4.78
N SER A 181 -5.87 6.43 -5.17
CA SER A 181 -5.79 5.67 -6.43
C SER A 181 -6.88 4.60 -6.53
N MET A 182 -7.15 3.90 -5.43
CA MET A 182 -8.19 2.89 -5.32
C MET A 182 -9.61 3.48 -5.49
N TYR A 183 -9.86 4.67 -4.95
CA TYR A 183 -11.15 5.35 -5.16
C TYR A 183 -11.29 5.87 -6.61
N GLU A 184 -10.20 6.38 -7.20
CA GLU A 184 -10.19 6.78 -8.61
C GLU A 184 -10.42 5.60 -9.56
N ASP A 185 -9.89 4.42 -9.25
CA ASP A 185 -10.24 3.18 -9.97
C ASP A 185 -11.73 2.86 -9.84
N MET A 186 -12.27 2.92 -8.62
CA MET A 186 -13.69 2.65 -8.39
C MET A 186 -14.60 3.60 -9.18
N LYS A 187 -14.26 4.89 -9.25
CA LYS A 187 -15.00 5.90 -10.03
C LYS A 187 -15.00 5.58 -11.52
N LYS A 188 -13.92 4.97 -12.03
CA LYS A 188 -13.79 4.54 -13.43
C LYS A 188 -14.43 3.18 -13.70
N GLY A 189 -14.95 2.49 -12.69
CA GLY A 189 -15.49 1.14 -12.82
C GLY A 189 -14.41 0.06 -12.95
N ASN A 190 -13.17 0.36 -12.56
CA ASN A 190 -12.06 -0.58 -12.61
C ASN A 190 -12.01 -1.47 -11.36
N LEU A 191 -11.27 -2.57 -11.46
CA LEU A 191 -10.85 -3.35 -10.29
C LEU A 191 -10.05 -2.49 -9.31
N ILE A 192 -10.21 -2.77 -8.02
CA ILE A 192 -9.60 -2.05 -6.91
C ILE A 192 -8.64 -2.95 -6.12
N GLU A 193 -7.64 -2.36 -5.46
CA GLU A 193 -6.59 -3.12 -4.75
C GLU A 193 -6.96 -3.50 -3.30
N VAL A 194 -8.24 -3.77 -3.02
CA VAL A 194 -8.73 -4.11 -1.65
C VAL A 194 -7.99 -5.31 -1.05
N ASP A 195 -7.62 -6.29 -1.87
CA ASP A 195 -6.94 -7.52 -1.43
C ASP A 195 -5.54 -7.23 -0.84
N ALA A 196 -4.83 -6.26 -1.41
CA ALA A 196 -3.48 -5.89 -1.00
C ALA A 196 -3.44 -4.82 0.11
N ILE A 197 -4.57 -4.13 0.34
CA ILE A 197 -4.66 -3.03 1.30
C ILE A 197 -5.49 -3.47 2.51
N GLN A 198 -6.82 -3.35 2.47
CA GLN A 198 -7.67 -3.59 3.64
C GLN A 198 -7.76 -5.07 4.01
N LYS A 199 -7.90 -5.94 3.01
CA LYS A 199 -7.98 -7.38 3.28
C LYS A 199 -6.67 -7.93 3.82
N TYR A 200 -5.53 -7.43 3.35
CA TYR A 200 -4.25 -7.78 3.94
C TYR A 200 -4.19 -7.43 5.43
N VAL A 201 -4.62 -6.23 5.83
CA VAL A 201 -4.68 -5.84 7.26
C VAL A 201 -5.61 -6.80 8.04
N SER A 202 -6.79 -7.09 7.51
CA SER A 202 -7.75 -8.06 8.09
C SER A 202 -7.16 -9.46 8.25
N ASP A 203 -6.50 -10.00 7.22
CA ASP A 203 -5.89 -11.34 7.22
C ASP A 203 -4.79 -11.44 8.31
N ILE A 204 -3.94 -10.42 8.43
CA ILE A 204 -2.89 -10.36 9.46
C ILE A 204 -3.50 -10.21 10.86
N ALA A 205 -4.53 -9.36 11.03
CA ALA A 205 -5.21 -9.19 12.30
C ALA A 205 -5.87 -10.50 12.77
N SER A 206 -6.53 -11.21 11.86
CA SER A 206 -7.18 -12.50 12.11
C SER A 206 -6.17 -13.56 12.57
N THR A 207 -5.02 -13.66 11.89
CA THR A 207 -3.92 -14.57 12.27
C THR A 207 -3.40 -14.28 13.69
N ASN A 208 -3.52 -13.04 14.16
CA ASN A 208 -3.11 -12.61 15.50
C ASN A 208 -4.26 -12.50 16.50
N SER A 209 -5.47 -12.97 16.14
CA SER A 209 -6.68 -12.88 16.98
C SER A 209 -7.01 -11.45 17.44
N LEU A 210 -6.80 -10.47 16.57
CA LEU A 210 -7.09 -9.06 16.82
C LEU A 210 -8.40 -8.66 16.17
N PRO A 211 -9.30 -7.96 16.89
CA PRO A 211 -10.49 -7.40 16.28
C PRO A 211 -10.13 -6.16 15.44
N VAL A 212 -10.56 -6.17 14.17
CA VAL A 212 -10.48 -5.00 13.26
C VAL A 212 -11.82 -4.79 12.54
N PRO A 213 -12.93 -4.62 13.29
CA PRO A 213 -14.29 -4.66 12.73
C PRO A 213 -14.53 -3.65 11.60
N PHE A 214 -13.94 -2.46 11.64
CA PHE A 214 -14.14 -1.46 10.58
C PHE A 214 -13.38 -1.85 9.31
N THR A 215 -12.16 -2.33 9.46
CA THR A 215 -11.35 -2.86 8.35
C THR A 215 -12.00 -4.11 7.74
N ASP A 216 -12.53 -5.02 8.57
CA ASP A 216 -13.25 -6.21 8.12
C ASP A 216 -14.51 -5.86 7.33
N LEU A 217 -15.28 -4.89 7.81
CA LEU A 217 -16.46 -4.38 7.11
C LEU A 217 -16.07 -3.82 5.73
N ILE A 218 -15.07 -2.94 5.67
CA ILE A 218 -14.59 -2.36 4.42
C ILE A 218 -14.11 -3.45 3.47
N SER A 219 -13.24 -4.34 3.95
CA SER A 219 -12.69 -5.46 3.19
C SER A 219 -13.81 -6.31 2.58
N THR A 220 -14.82 -6.67 3.38
CA THR A 220 -15.96 -7.48 2.95
C THR A 220 -16.80 -6.78 1.90
N VAL A 221 -17.20 -5.53 2.16
CA VAL A 221 -18.05 -4.74 1.24
C VAL A 221 -17.34 -4.50 -0.09
N LEU A 222 -16.06 -4.14 -0.06
CA LEU A 222 -15.29 -3.83 -1.25
C LEU A 222 -14.84 -5.08 -2.01
N SER A 223 -14.68 -6.23 -1.36
CA SER A 223 -14.49 -7.50 -2.06
C SER A 223 -15.72 -7.89 -2.89
N LYS A 224 -16.94 -7.58 -2.42
CA LYS A 224 -18.17 -7.77 -3.22
C LYS A 224 -18.26 -6.85 -4.43
N TYR A 225 -17.68 -5.65 -4.35
CA TYR A 225 -17.56 -4.79 -5.53
C TYR A 225 -16.72 -5.45 -6.63
N ILE A 226 -15.61 -6.10 -6.28
CA ILE A 226 -14.77 -6.82 -7.25
C ILE A 226 -15.55 -7.93 -7.95
N GLU A 227 -16.25 -8.79 -7.19
CA GLU A 227 -17.08 -9.86 -7.75
C GLU A 227 -18.17 -9.37 -8.72
N PHE A 228 -18.63 -8.12 -8.55
CA PHE A 228 -19.61 -7.50 -9.44
C PHE A 228 -18.97 -6.97 -10.72
N ILE A 229 -17.79 -6.34 -10.63
CA ILE A 229 -17.08 -5.79 -11.80
C ILE A 229 -16.49 -6.88 -12.69
N GLU A 230 -16.16 -8.05 -12.13
CA GLU A 230 -15.63 -9.19 -12.89
C GLU A 230 -16.70 -9.95 -13.72
N LYS A 231 -17.99 -9.65 -13.52
CA LYS A 231 -19.12 -10.27 -14.24
C LYS A 231 -19.53 -9.46 -15.47
#